data_AF-A0A0B1RSA2-F1
#
_entry.id   AF-A0A0B1RSA2-F1
#
_cell.length_a   1.000
_cell.length_b   1.000
_cell.length_c   1.000
_cell.angle_alpha   90.00
_cell.angle_beta   90.00
_cell.angle_gamma   90.00
#
_symmetry.space_group_name_H-M   'P 1'
#
loop_
_entity.id
_entity.type
_entity.pdbx_description
1 polymer ?
#
loop_
_entity_poly.entity_id
_entity_poly.type
_entity_poly.pdbx_seq_one_letter_code
_entity_poly.pdbx_strand_id
1 'polypeptide(L)'
;MIEALRKQVTEQSLNTTDLGTRSEKMAAQLRDIQEVVASKTLQLEVVDQRKRRLEEENSTLRKRLERAKKSEKLGSTDAVLMEEIRELKDVLTCPSCKVNRKDAILTKCFHVFCMKCLKAR
;
A
#
# COMPACT_ATOMS: atom_id res chain seq x y z
N MET A 1 1.74 -6.13 -84.95
CA MET A 1 0.59 -5.55 -84.21
C MET A 1 -0.04 -6.56 -83.24
N ILE A 2 -0.43 -7.76 -83.68
CA ILE A 2 -1.08 -8.78 -82.82
C ILE A 2 -0.15 -9.30 -81.70
N GLU A 3 1.13 -9.53 -81.97
CA GLU A 3 2.09 -10.01 -80.96
C GLU A 3 2.33 -9.01 -79.82
N ALA A 4 2.38 -7.71 -80.14
CA ALA A 4 2.51 -6.64 -79.15
C ALA A 4 1.29 -6.58 -78.20
N LEU A 5 0.09 -6.74 -78.76
CA LEU A 5 -1.15 -6.82 -77.96
C LEU A 5 -1.17 -8.07 -77.07
N ARG A 6 -0.71 -9.22 -77.57
CA ARG A 6 -0.58 -10.45 -76.75
C ARG A 6 0.37 -10.25 -75.58
N LYS A 7 1.54 -9.64 -75.82
CA LYS A 7 2.51 -9.31 -74.76
C LYS A 7 1.91 -8.35 -73.71
N GLN A 8 1.22 -7.31 -74.16
CA GLN A 8 0.56 -6.36 -73.27
C GLN A 8 -0.54 -7.03 -72.40
N VAL A 9 -1.34 -7.92 -72.97
CA VAL A 9 -2.35 -8.69 -72.21
C VAL A 9 -1.69 -9.59 -71.16
N THR A 10 -0.59 -10.26 -71.50
CA THR A 10 0.14 -11.08 -70.53
C THR A 10 0.75 -10.25 -69.40
N GLU A 11 1.34 -9.09 -69.71
CA GLU A 11 1.90 -8.18 -68.70
C GLU A 11 0.81 -7.61 -67.78
N GLN A 12 -0.35 -7.21 -68.32
CA GLN A 12 -1.47 -6.73 -67.53
C GLN A 12 -2.08 -7.83 -66.65
N SER A 13 -2.14 -9.06 -67.15
CA SER A 13 -2.59 -10.22 -66.35
C SER A 13 -1.65 -10.48 -65.18
N LEU A 14 -0.34 -10.49 -65.42
CA LEU A 14 0.67 -10.65 -64.37
C LEU A 14 0.59 -9.52 -63.32
N ASN A 15 0.49 -8.27 -63.76
CA ASN A 15 0.35 -7.13 -62.84
C ASN A 15 -0.91 -7.22 -61.98
N THR A 16 -2.03 -7.66 -62.55
CA THR A 16 -3.29 -7.82 -61.82
C THR A 16 -3.17 -8.93 -60.77
N THR A 17 -2.51 -10.04 -61.09
CA THR A 17 -2.24 -11.11 -60.12
C THR A 17 -1.31 -10.66 -59.00
N ASP A 18 -0.23 -9.92 -59.32
CA ASP A 18 0.70 -9.39 -58.32
C ASP A 18 0.00 -8.43 -57.34
N LEU A 19 -0.79 -7.48 -57.87
CA LEU A 19 -1.60 -6.57 -57.06
C LEU A 19 -2.62 -7.32 -56.19
N GLY A 20 -3.24 -8.39 -56.69
CA GLY A 20 -4.12 -9.26 -55.93
C GLY A 20 -3.42 -9.89 -54.73
N THR A 21 -2.26 -10.52 -54.94
CA THR A 21 -1.50 -11.14 -53.84
C THR A 21 -1.02 -10.12 -52.81
N ARG A 22 -0.68 -8.89 -53.24
CA ARG A 22 -0.30 -7.81 -52.32
C ARG A 22 -1.49 -7.35 -51.49
N SER A 23 -2.67 -7.21 -52.10
CA SER A 23 -3.91 -6.86 -51.40
C SER A 23 -4.26 -7.91 -50.34
N GLU A 24 -4.17 -9.20 -50.67
CA GLU A 24 -4.41 -10.31 -49.74
C GLU A 24 -3.45 -10.29 -48.55
N LYS A 25 -2.15 -10.05 -48.81
CA LYS A 25 -1.13 -9.91 -47.75
C LYS A 25 -1.45 -8.74 -46.83
N MET A 26 -1.80 -7.57 -47.40
CA MET A 26 -2.18 -6.41 -46.60
C MET A 26 -3.45 -6.65 -45.78
N ALA A 27 -4.43 -7.34 -46.35
CA ALA A 27 -5.66 -7.71 -45.64
C ALA A 27 -5.39 -8.68 -44.48
N ALA A 28 -4.46 -9.63 -44.65
CA ALA A 28 -4.02 -10.51 -43.57
C ALA A 28 -3.32 -9.72 -42.46
N GLN A 29 -2.37 -8.85 -42.81
CA GLN A 29 -1.67 -8.00 -41.83
C GLN A 29 -2.64 -7.08 -41.06
N LEU A 30 -3.66 -6.55 -41.73
CA LEU A 30 -4.69 -5.73 -41.07
C LEU A 30 -5.48 -6.54 -40.04
N ARG A 31 -5.84 -7.78 -40.33
CA ARG A 31 -6.54 -8.65 -39.37
C ARG A 31 -5.66 -8.94 -38.15
N ASP A 32 -4.39 -9.27 -38.36
CA ASP A 32 -3.45 -9.54 -37.27
C ASP A 32 -3.29 -8.30 -36.37
N ILE A 33 -3.15 -7.11 -36.98
CA ILE A 33 -3.08 -5.84 -36.24
C ILE A 33 -4.37 -5.58 -35.46
N GLN A 34 -5.54 -5.82 -36.05
CA GLN A 34 -6.83 -5.66 -35.37
C GLN A 34 -6.95 -6.57 -34.15
N GLU A 35 -6.51 -7.83 -34.26
CA GLU A 35 -6.51 -8.78 -33.14
C GLU A 35 -5.55 -8.34 -32.02
N VAL A 36 -4.34 -7.91 -32.38
CA VAL A 36 -3.37 -7.39 -31.41
C VAL A 36 -3.90 -6.14 -30.72
N VAL A 37 -4.51 -5.21 -31.46
CA VAL A 37 -5.12 -4.00 -30.89
C VAL A 37 -6.24 -4.37 -29.92
N ALA A 38 -7.15 -5.26 -30.30
CA ALA A 38 -8.23 -5.72 -29.43
C ALA A 38 -7.69 -6.36 -28.13
N SER A 39 -6.69 -7.24 -28.24
CA SER A 39 -6.04 -7.86 -27.09
C SER A 39 -5.38 -6.82 -26.17
N LYS A 40 -4.65 -5.85 -26.73
CA LYS A 40 -3.98 -4.82 -25.93
C LYS A 40 -4.96 -3.87 -25.26
N THR A 41 -6.07 -3.54 -25.91
CA THR A 41 -7.14 -2.72 -25.31
C THR A 41 -7.70 -3.41 -24.07
N LEU A 42 -8.01 -4.70 -24.15
CA LEU A 42 -8.48 -5.46 -22.99
C LEU A 42 -7.45 -5.51 -21.86
N GLN A 43 -6.17 -5.71 -22.19
CA GLN A 43 -5.10 -5.68 -21.18
C GLN A 43 -4.98 -4.31 -20.50
N LEU A 44 -5.12 -3.22 -21.25
CA LEU A 44 -5.12 -1.86 -20.69
C LEU A 44 -6.29 -1.63 -19.73
N GLU A 45 -7.48 -2.12 -20.05
CA GLU A 45 -8.65 -2.03 -19.16
C GLU A 45 -8.42 -2.77 -17.83
N VAL A 46 -7.84 -3.97 -17.87
CA VAL A 46 -7.50 -4.73 -16.65
C VAL A 46 -6.49 -3.96 -15.79
N VAL A 47 -5.46 -3.39 -16.41
CA VAL A 47 -4.45 -2.59 -15.71
C VAL A 47 -5.06 -1.32 -15.13
N ASP A 48 -5.94 -0.63 -15.85
CA ASP A 48 -6.62 0.59 -15.37
C ASP A 48 -7.52 0.28 -14.17
N GLN A 49 -8.29 -0.81 -14.21
CA GLN A 49 -9.10 -1.24 -13.07
C GLN A 49 -8.23 -1.56 -11.85
N ARG A 50 -7.10 -2.25 -12.04
CA ARG A 50 -6.16 -2.53 -10.95
C ARG A 50 -5.55 -1.26 -10.38
N LYS A 51 -5.19 -0.30 -11.24
CA LYS A 51 -4.67 1.01 -10.85
C LYS A 51 -5.68 1.76 -9.98
N ARG A 52 -6.95 1.85 -10.39
CA ARG A 52 -8.00 2.52 -9.60
C ARG A 52 -8.14 1.94 -8.19
N ARG A 53 -8.15 0.61 -8.06
CA ARG A 53 -8.21 -0.06 -6.74
C ARG A 53 -7.01 0.30 -5.87
N LEU A 54 -5.80 0.30 -6.44
CA LEU A 54 -4.59 0.69 -5.71
C LEU A 54 -4.61 2.16 -5.31
N GLU A 55 -5.15 3.06 -6.14
CA GLU A 55 -5.31 4.47 -5.81
C GLU A 55 -6.31 4.69 -4.65
N GLU A 56 -7.41 3.94 -4.63
CA GLU A 56 -8.38 3.94 -3.52
C GLU A 56 -7.76 3.44 -2.20
N GLU A 57 -7.00 2.34 -2.26
CA GLU A 57 -6.27 1.82 -1.11
C GLU A 57 -5.23 2.83 -0.61
N ASN A 58 -4.47 3.44 -1.53
CA ASN A 58 -3.47 4.45 -1.21
C ASN A 58 -4.11 5.67 -0.53
N SER A 59 -5.25 6.15 -1.04
CA SER A 59 -6.03 7.23 -0.43
C SER A 59 -6.49 6.87 0.98
N THR A 60 -6.95 5.64 1.19
CA THR A 60 -7.37 5.13 2.50
C THR A 60 -6.20 5.06 3.48
N LEU A 61 -5.06 4.52 3.06
CA LEU A 61 -3.84 4.44 3.87
C LEU A 61 -3.31 5.82 4.23
N ARG A 62 -3.30 6.77 3.29
CA ARG A 62 -2.93 8.17 3.57
C ARG A 62 -3.82 8.79 4.65
N LYS A 63 -5.14 8.62 4.55
CA LYS A 63 -6.07 9.11 5.58
C LYS A 63 -5.81 8.48 6.95
N ARG A 64 -5.52 7.17 7.00
CA ARG A 64 -5.18 6.47 8.25
C ARG A 64 -3.87 6.97 8.84
N LEU A 65 -2.85 7.18 8.01
CA LEU A 65 -1.56 7.72 8.42
C LEU A 65 -1.71 9.13 9.00
N GLU A 66 -2.45 10.01 8.33
CA GLU A 66 -2.65 11.38 8.83
C GLU A 66 -3.45 11.40 10.14
N ARG A 67 -4.42 10.48 10.33
CA ARG A 67 -5.08 10.29 11.63
C ARG A 67 -4.10 9.83 12.71
N ALA A 68 -3.25 8.84 12.40
CA ALA A 68 -2.25 8.32 13.34
C ALA A 68 -1.23 9.41 13.73
N LYS A 69 -0.73 10.18 12.77
CA LYS A 69 0.14 11.34 13.02
C LYS A 69 -0.56 12.41 13.85
N LYS A 70 -1.85 12.66 13.62
CA LYS A 70 -2.61 13.61 14.44
C LYS A 70 -2.77 13.11 15.87
N SER A 71 -3.02 11.82 16.10
CA SER A 71 -3.03 11.24 17.45
C SER A 71 -1.66 11.27 18.13
N GLU A 72 -0.58 11.08 17.37
CA GLU A 72 0.79 11.22 17.87
C GLU A 72 1.12 12.68 18.22
N LYS A 73 0.71 13.64 17.38
CA LYS A 73 0.90 15.08 17.59
C LYS A 73 0.00 15.65 18.68
N LEU A 74 -1.14 15.02 18.96
CA LEU A 74 -1.94 15.22 20.18
C LEU A 74 -1.24 14.66 21.43
N GLY A 75 0.04 14.27 21.31
CA GLY A 75 0.96 13.91 22.38
C GLY A 75 0.64 14.62 23.68
N SER A 76 -0.04 13.88 24.55
CA SER A 76 -0.41 14.32 25.89
C SER A 76 -1.08 13.19 26.64
N THR A 77 -1.94 12.37 26.02
CA THR A 77 -2.66 11.35 26.80
C THR A 77 -1.71 10.28 27.34
N ASP A 78 -0.84 9.70 26.51
CA ASP A 78 0.08 8.65 26.99
C ASP A 78 1.13 9.18 27.96
N ALA A 79 1.68 10.38 27.70
CA ALA A 79 2.64 11.02 28.60
C ALA A 79 2.03 11.42 29.95
N VAL A 80 0.81 11.97 29.96
CA VAL A 80 0.07 12.31 31.18
C VAL A 80 -0.28 11.05 31.96
N LEU A 81 -0.77 10.01 31.29
CA LEU A 81 -1.07 8.72 31.93
C LEU A 81 0.19 8.06 32.50
N MET A 82 1.35 8.17 31.82
CA MET A 82 2.61 7.66 32.35
C MET A 82 3.10 8.42 33.58
N GLU A 83 2.96 9.74 33.62
CA GLU A 83 3.30 10.53 34.81
C GLU A 83 2.34 10.22 35.97
N GLU A 84 1.04 10.07 35.71
CA GLU A 84 0.07 9.65 36.73
C GLU A 84 0.39 8.25 37.29
N ILE A 85 0.76 7.29 36.43
CA ILE A 85 1.23 5.97 36.86
C ILE A 85 2.48 6.09 37.75
N ARG A 86 3.38 7.01 37.42
CA ARG A 86 4.60 7.25 38.20
C ARG A 86 4.26 7.83 39.57
N GLU A 87 3.44 8.87 39.64
CA GLU A 87 3.00 9.48 40.90
C GLU A 87 2.31 8.45 41.81
N LEU A 88 1.40 7.64 41.25
CA LEU A 88 0.73 6.57 41.99
C LEU A 88 1.72 5.50 42.49
N LYS A 89 2.72 5.15 41.69
CA LYS A 89 3.80 4.24 42.14
C LYS A 89 4.63 4.85 43.26
N ASP A 90 4.94 6.14 43.20
CA ASP A 90 5.70 6.85 44.23
C ASP A 90 4.93 6.90 45.56
N VAL A 91 3.61 7.15 45.51
CA VAL A 91 2.73 7.08 46.70
C VAL A 91 2.75 5.69 47.33
N LEU A 92 2.84 4.62 46.54
CA LEU A 92 2.90 3.24 47.04
C LEU A 92 4.32 2.79 47.44
N THR A 93 5.34 3.61 47.21
CA THR A 93 6.74 3.27 47.48
C THR A 93 7.14 3.65 48.90
N CYS A 94 7.92 2.78 49.55
CA CYS A 94 8.36 2.97 50.92
C CYS A 94 9.19 4.26 51.04
N PRO A 95 8.81 5.19 51.93
CA PRO A 95 9.49 6.47 52.06
C PRO A 95 10.93 6.34 52.60
N SER A 96 11.26 5.22 53.26
CA SER A 96 12.59 5.01 53.83
C SER A 96 13.64 4.53 52.81
N CYS A 97 13.26 3.66 51.87
CA CYS A 97 14.22 3.15 50.87
C CYS A 97 13.97 3.69 49.46
N LYS A 98 12.80 4.27 49.18
CA LYS A 98 12.37 4.73 47.85
C LYS A 98 12.48 3.66 46.75
N VAL A 99 12.45 2.38 47.14
CA VAL A 99 12.65 1.24 46.23
C VAL A 99 11.55 0.18 46.40
N ASN A 100 11.37 -0.33 47.61
CA ASN A 100 10.36 -1.36 47.86
C ASN A 100 8.97 -0.74 48.06
N ARG A 101 7.91 -1.49 47.76
CA ARG A 101 6.53 -1.09 48.06
C ARG A 101 6.27 -1.05 49.56
N LYS A 102 5.33 -0.20 49.95
CA LYS A 102 4.70 -0.20 51.28
C LYS A 102 3.97 -1.52 51.49
N ASP A 103 4.33 -2.25 52.54
CA ASP A 103 3.73 -3.56 52.89
C ASP A 103 3.57 -3.77 54.41
N ALA A 104 3.83 -2.73 55.22
CA ALA A 104 3.76 -2.80 56.68
C ALA A 104 3.34 -1.48 57.32
N ILE A 105 2.47 -1.53 58.33
CA ILE A 105 1.96 -0.36 59.06
C ILE A 105 2.35 -0.40 60.55
N LEU A 106 2.79 0.74 61.09
CA LEU A 106 3.03 0.89 62.52
C LEU A 106 1.71 1.16 63.25
N THR A 107 1.26 0.27 64.12
CA THR A 107 -0.05 0.39 64.81
C THR A 107 -0.15 1.57 65.78
N LYS A 108 0.98 2.10 66.26
CA LYS A 108 1.01 3.24 67.20
C LYS A 108 0.81 4.61 66.52
N CYS A 109 1.30 4.77 65.28
CA CYS A 109 1.34 6.06 64.59
C CYS A 109 0.90 6.00 63.13
N PHE A 110 0.47 4.83 62.66
CA PHE A 110 -0.09 4.55 61.32
C PHE A 110 0.81 4.90 60.13
N HIS A 111 2.10 5.15 60.35
CA HIS A 111 3.05 5.28 59.25
C HIS A 111 3.29 3.93 58.56
N VAL A 112 3.38 3.96 57.22
CA VAL A 112 3.51 2.77 56.38
C VAL A 112 4.87 2.71 55.70
N PHE A 113 5.55 1.58 55.82
CA PHE A 113 6.89 1.33 55.27
C PHE A 113 6.95 -0.05 54.61
N CYS A 114 8.13 -0.46 54.14
CA CYS A 114 8.37 -1.85 53.76
C CYS A 114 8.93 -2.65 54.95
N MET A 115 8.62 -3.95 55.02
CA MET A 115 9.07 -4.86 56.07
C MET A 115 10.59 -4.94 56.14
N LYS A 116 11.29 -4.79 55.00
CA LYS A 116 12.76 -4.75 54.97
C LYS A 116 13.32 -3.57 55.76
N CYS A 117 12.74 -2.38 55.60
CA CYS A 117 13.17 -1.18 56.33
C CYS A 117 12.78 -1.24 57.81
N LEU A 118 11.65 -1.87 58.15
CA LEU A 118 11.25 -2.04 59.55
C LEU A 118 12.08 -3.08 60.29
N LYS A 119 12.56 -4.14 59.62
CA LYS A 119 13.41 -5.17 60.24
C LYS A 119 14.87 -4.75 60.38
N ALA A 120 15.32 -3.78 59.58
CA ALA A 120 16.68 -3.26 59.60
C ALA A 120 16.88 -2.12 60.63
N ARG A 121 15.83 -1.74 61.37
CA ARG A 121 15.83 -0.75 62.44
C ARG A 121 15.23 -1.36 63.70
#